data_AF-A0A6J7LC97-F1
#
_entry.id   AF-A0A6J7LC97-F1
#
_cell.length_a   1.000
_cell.length_b   1.000
_cell.length_c   1.000
_cell.angle_alpha   90.00
_cell.angle_beta   90.00
_cell.angle_gamma   90.00
#
_symmetry.space_group_name_H-M   'P 1'
#
loop_
_entity.id
_entity.type
_entity.pdbx_description
1 polymer ?
#
loop_
_entity_poly.entity_id
_entity_poly.type
_entity_poly.pdbx_seq_one_letter_code
_entity_poly.pdbx_strand_id
1 'polypeptide(L)'
;MTIACPQEEGTTLAPTPYAALAVAMGFTTDFIGHIDITPSLNEAEQAYLSAFSLTRHYDRKEGPYYVSPNRYADQGDRDPERANQLAPGQPQIWCRWVPCWDGCCLALDGEEKIYQPTRWLDYLARHFLVPDAEASRSGLAVFEDFTFDHRLDGLVLGCRRDNKQLFAIRVEDSVITEEVLRPADARYLDYPPLPYEEVIDRDRRQSGRRRSAAKRLRSV
;
A
#
# COMPACT_ATOMS: atom_id res chain seq x y z
N MET A 1 -32.60 -22.91 44.77
CA MET A 1 -31.23 -22.59 45.24
C MET A 1 -30.55 -21.88 44.07
N THR A 2 -30.66 -20.56 44.06
CA THR A 2 -30.33 -19.70 42.92
C THR A 2 -28.99 -19.04 43.24
N ILE A 3 -27.98 -19.29 42.42
CA ILE A 3 -26.64 -18.71 42.60
C ILE A 3 -26.62 -17.37 41.87
N ALA A 4 -26.51 -16.29 42.63
CA ALA A 4 -26.33 -14.94 42.13
C ALA A 4 -24.86 -14.72 41.75
N CYS A 5 -24.63 -14.15 40.57
CA CYS A 5 -23.34 -13.68 40.09
C CYS A 5 -23.07 -12.28 40.69
N PRO A 6 -21.90 -12.01 41.30
CA PRO A 6 -21.60 -10.67 41.78
C PRO A 6 -21.23 -9.76 40.60
N GLN A 7 -21.75 -8.53 40.63
CA GLN A 7 -21.31 -7.44 39.77
C GLN A 7 -20.07 -6.80 40.40
N GLU A 8 -18.99 -6.65 39.65
CA GLU A 8 -17.87 -5.80 40.03
C GLU A 8 -17.92 -4.50 39.23
N GLU A 9 -17.89 -3.40 40.00
CA GLU A 9 -17.87 -2.02 39.56
C GLU A 9 -16.50 -1.62 38.99
N GLY A 10 -16.52 -0.58 38.18
CA GLY A 10 -15.41 -0.16 37.33
C GLY A 10 -14.18 0.36 38.06
N THR A 11 -13.03 0.12 37.45
CA THR A 11 -11.87 1.01 37.54
C THR A 11 -11.43 1.32 36.12
N THR A 12 -11.79 2.51 35.64
CA THR A 12 -11.32 3.07 34.37
C THR A 12 -9.81 3.35 34.49
N LEU A 13 -9.00 2.38 34.09
CA LEU A 13 -7.57 2.59 33.87
C LEU A 13 -7.42 3.53 32.68
N ALA A 14 -6.93 4.75 32.94
CA ALA A 14 -6.51 5.66 31.89
C ALA A 14 -5.48 4.95 30.99
N PRO A 15 -5.57 5.09 29.65
CA PRO A 15 -4.63 4.45 28.75
C PRO A 15 -3.21 4.96 29.05
N THR A 16 -2.31 4.04 29.35
CA THR A 16 -0.89 4.31 29.54
C THR A 16 -0.30 5.05 28.31
N PRO A 17 0.63 5.99 28.51
CA PRO A 17 1.20 6.83 27.45
C PRO A 17 1.96 6.06 26.36
N TYR A 18 2.19 4.75 26.54
CA TYR A 18 2.77 3.87 25.53
C TYR A 18 1.86 3.57 24.34
N ALA A 19 0.53 3.66 24.49
CA ALA A 19 -0.41 3.45 23.38
C ALA A 19 -0.31 4.57 22.32
N ALA A 20 0.07 5.79 22.74
CA ALA A 20 0.22 6.94 21.85
C ALA A 20 1.56 6.94 21.09
N LEU A 21 2.60 6.27 21.62
CA LEU A 21 3.92 6.18 20.97
C LEU A 21 3.97 5.13 19.85
N ALA A 22 3.05 4.16 19.85
CA ALA A 22 2.93 3.16 18.78
C ALA A 22 2.42 3.76 17.44
N VAL A 23 1.82 4.95 17.46
CA VAL A 23 1.28 5.63 16.27
C VAL A 23 2.40 6.15 15.34
N ALA A 24 3.65 6.23 15.83
CA ALA A 24 4.80 6.74 15.07
C ALA A 24 5.64 5.65 14.35
N MET A 25 5.37 4.36 14.58
CA MET A 25 6.13 3.26 13.97
C MET A 25 5.21 2.43 13.06
N GLY A 26 5.45 2.49 11.76
CA GLY A 26 4.61 1.89 10.72
C GLY A 26 4.11 0.48 11.01
N PHE A 27 2.80 0.29 10.89
CA PHE A 27 2.12 -0.98 11.05
C PHE A 27 2.49 -1.95 9.92
N THR A 28 3.01 -3.13 10.26
CA THR A 28 3.20 -4.22 9.30
C THR A 28 1.86 -4.89 9.02
N THR A 29 1.53 -5.04 7.73
CA THR A 29 0.30 -5.70 7.28
C THR A 29 0.65 -6.73 6.22
N ASP A 30 0.11 -7.94 6.36
CA ASP A 30 0.20 -8.96 5.32
C ASP A 30 -1.02 -8.86 4.40
N PHE A 31 -0.78 -8.87 3.10
CA PHE A 31 -1.83 -8.77 2.10
C PHE A 31 -1.91 -10.02 1.23
N ILE A 32 -3.12 -10.40 0.85
CA ILE A 32 -3.40 -11.53 -0.03
C ILE A 32 -4.52 -11.15 -1.01
N GLY A 33 -4.32 -11.43 -2.29
CA GLY A 33 -5.29 -11.15 -3.36
C GLY A 33 -4.74 -10.22 -4.43
N HIS A 34 -5.59 -9.83 -5.37
CA HIS A 34 -5.31 -8.89 -6.45
C HIS A 34 -6.60 -8.22 -6.92
N ILE A 35 -6.46 -7.18 -7.72
CA ILE A 35 -7.55 -6.45 -8.39
C ILE A 35 -7.39 -6.64 -9.89
N ASP A 36 -8.38 -7.22 -10.55
CA ASP A 36 -8.41 -7.41 -11.99
C ASP A 36 -8.69 -6.10 -12.72
N ILE A 37 -8.15 -5.98 -13.93
CA ILE A 37 -8.29 -4.83 -14.83
C ILE A 37 -8.83 -5.34 -16.17
N THR A 38 -9.95 -4.76 -16.61
CA THR A 38 -10.60 -5.09 -17.89
C THR A 38 -10.99 -3.83 -18.66
N PRO A 39 -10.52 -3.61 -19.91
CA PRO A 39 -9.53 -4.42 -20.63
C PRO A 39 -8.16 -4.38 -19.93
N SER A 40 -7.28 -5.33 -20.24
CA SER A 40 -5.92 -5.35 -19.69
C SER A 40 -5.11 -4.13 -20.14
N LEU A 41 -4.19 -3.70 -19.28
CA LEU A 41 -3.30 -2.57 -19.55
C LEU A 41 -2.43 -2.82 -20.78
N ASN A 42 -2.25 -1.80 -21.60
CA ASN A 42 -1.28 -1.82 -22.70
C ASN A 42 0.16 -1.61 -22.20
N GLU A 43 1.14 -1.72 -23.11
CA GLU A 43 2.56 -1.62 -22.74
C GLU A 43 2.95 -0.27 -22.12
N ALA A 44 2.38 0.84 -22.61
CA ALA A 44 2.68 2.19 -22.09
C ALA A 44 2.14 2.37 -20.67
N GLU A 45 0.91 1.92 -20.42
CA GLU A 45 0.27 1.95 -19.11
C GLU A 45 1.02 1.08 -18.10
N GLN A 46 1.38 -0.15 -18.49
CA GLN A 46 2.16 -1.05 -17.64
C GLN A 46 3.53 -0.46 -17.28
N ALA A 47 4.25 0.09 -18.28
CA ALA A 47 5.56 0.69 -18.07
C ALA A 47 5.47 1.88 -17.11
N TYR A 48 4.49 2.76 -17.33
CA TYR A 48 4.27 3.94 -16.49
C TYR A 48 3.87 3.56 -15.06
N LEU A 49 2.86 2.70 -14.87
CA LEU A 49 2.39 2.31 -13.53
C LEU A 49 3.45 1.53 -12.75
N SER A 50 4.25 0.72 -13.44
CA SER A 50 5.43 0.08 -12.84
C SER A 50 6.44 1.12 -12.36
N ALA A 51 6.76 2.12 -13.18
CA ALA A 51 7.66 3.22 -12.79
C ALA A 51 7.06 4.08 -11.66
N PHE A 52 5.74 4.30 -11.68
CA PHE A 52 5.00 5.05 -10.68
C PHE A 52 5.09 4.37 -9.30
N SER A 53 4.95 3.05 -9.23
CA SER A 53 5.09 2.29 -7.97
C SER A 53 6.51 2.36 -7.37
N LEU A 54 7.53 2.56 -8.23
CA LEU A 54 8.94 2.65 -7.84
C LEU A 54 9.42 4.07 -7.59
N THR A 55 8.59 5.07 -7.88
CA THR A 55 8.90 6.48 -7.69
C THR A 55 8.40 6.91 -6.31
N ARG A 56 9.26 7.59 -5.53
CA ARG A 56 8.80 8.25 -4.30
C ARG A 56 8.00 9.46 -4.73
N HIS A 57 6.74 9.60 -4.34
CA HIS A 57 5.87 10.73 -4.66
C HIS A 57 5.94 11.82 -3.58
N TYR A 58 5.91 13.09 -3.98
CA TYR A 58 5.91 14.27 -3.10
C TYR A 58 5.64 15.52 -3.95
N ASP A 59 5.37 16.65 -3.31
CA ASP A 59 5.13 17.94 -3.96
C ASP A 59 6.40 18.44 -4.69
N ARG A 60 6.51 18.07 -5.96
CA ARG A 60 7.66 18.34 -6.81
C ARG A 60 7.31 19.28 -7.95
N LYS A 61 8.34 19.93 -8.51
CA LYS A 61 8.17 20.94 -9.55
C LYS A 61 7.69 20.36 -10.89
N GLU A 62 8.04 19.11 -11.15
CA GLU A 62 7.68 18.35 -12.35
C GLU A 62 6.19 17.94 -12.38
N GLY A 63 5.48 18.11 -11.26
CA GLY A 63 4.06 17.82 -11.14
C GLY A 63 3.76 16.44 -10.52
N PRO A 64 2.47 16.14 -10.30
CA PRO A 64 2.00 14.98 -9.54
C PRO A 64 2.19 13.64 -10.28
N TYR A 65 2.39 13.68 -11.61
CA TYR A 65 2.49 12.51 -12.48
C TYR A 65 3.91 12.18 -12.92
N TYR A 66 4.90 12.86 -12.33
CA TYR A 66 6.28 12.54 -12.63
C TYR A 66 6.62 11.12 -12.15
N VAL A 67 7.33 10.38 -13.00
CA VAL A 67 7.98 9.11 -12.67
C VAL A 67 9.46 9.22 -12.97
N SER A 68 10.31 8.68 -12.10
CA SER A 68 11.76 8.74 -12.30
C SER A 68 12.19 7.80 -13.43
N PRO A 69 13.00 8.25 -14.41
CA PRO A 69 13.55 7.38 -15.46
C PRO A 69 14.57 6.38 -14.91
N ASN A 70 15.07 6.59 -13.68
CA ASN A 70 15.98 5.65 -13.02
C ASN A 70 15.53 5.36 -11.58
N ARG A 71 14.95 4.17 -11.39
CA ARG A 71 14.46 3.63 -10.11
C ARG A 71 15.49 3.65 -8.97
N TYR A 72 16.79 3.71 -9.27
CA TYR A 72 17.86 3.70 -8.26
C TYR A 72 18.43 5.09 -7.96
N ALA A 73 18.07 6.10 -8.75
CA ALA A 73 18.58 7.46 -8.61
C ALA A 73 17.59 8.41 -7.93
N ASP A 74 16.31 8.05 -7.84
CA ASP A 74 15.32 8.88 -7.15
C ASP A 74 15.45 8.75 -5.63
N GLN A 75 16.27 9.63 -5.04
CA GLN A 75 16.40 9.77 -3.60
C GLN A 75 15.41 10.79 -3.01
N GLY A 76 14.54 11.37 -3.85
CA GLY A 76 13.73 12.54 -3.51
C GLY A 76 14.55 13.83 -3.38
N ASP A 77 13.94 14.86 -2.81
CA ASP A 77 14.63 16.12 -2.50
C ASP A 77 15.71 15.88 -1.43
N ARG A 78 16.81 16.65 -1.51
CA ARG A 78 17.87 16.63 -0.49
C ARG A 78 17.39 17.18 0.85
N ASP A 79 16.36 18.03 0.82
CA ASP A 79 15.64 18.48 1.99
C ASP A 79 14.61 17.43 2.44
N PRO A 80 14.79 16.80 3.62
CA PRO A 80 13.87 15.78 4.12
C PRO A 80 12.45 16.29 4.36
N GLU A 81 12.26 17.56 4.72
CA GLU A 81 10.92 18.11 4.96
C GLU A 81 10.16 18.20 3.64
N ARG A 82 10.81 18.75 2.61
CA ARG A 82 10.26 18.85 1.27
C ARG A 82 10.02 17.50 0.62
N ALA A 83 10.91 16.53 0.83
CA ALA A 83 10.75 15.16 0.33
C ALA A 83 9.59 14.38 1.00
N ASN A 84 9.03 14.91 2.09
CA ASN A 84 7.86 14.34 2.78
C ASN A 84 6.59 15.18 2.59
N GLN A 85 6.67 16.32 1.91
CA GLN A 85 5.52 17.16 1.62
C GLN A 85 4.66 16.49 0.55
N LEU A 86 3.40 16.20 0.87
CA LEU A 86 2.46 15.57 -0.07
C LEU A 86 1.95 16.60 -1.07
N ALA A 87 1.87 16.21 -2.34
CA ALA A 87 1.15 17.00 -3.34
C ALA A 87 -0.35 16.99 -3.03
N PRO A 88 -1.12 18.04 -3.40
CA PRO A 88 -2.56 18.07 -3.20
C PRO A 88 -3.25 16.83 -3.82
N GLY A 89 -4.11 16.17 -3.03
CA GLY A 89 -4.84 14.97 -3.47
C GLY A 89 -4.03 13.65 -3.45
N GLN A 90 -2.71 13.72 -3.28
CA GLN A 90 -1.85 12.54 -3.18
C GLN A 90 -2.05 11.82 -1.84
N PRO A 91 -2.23 10.48 -1.80
CA PRO A 91 -2.46 9.76 -0.55
C PRO A 91 -1.25 9.77 0.40
N GLN A 92 -0.09 9.32 -0.09
CA GLN A 92 1.17 9.22 0.64
C GLN A 92 2.37 9.31 -0.31
N ILE A 93 3.60 9.09 0.18
CA ILE A 93 4.82 9.20 -0.62
C ILE A 93 5.21 7.94 -1.41
N TRP A 94 4.57 6.79 -1.18
CA TRP A 94 4.86 5.54 -1.90
C TRP A 94 3.57 4.85 -2.29
N CYS A 95 3.35 4.64 -3.59
CA CYS A 95 2.31 3.76 -4.10
C CYS A 95 2.88 2.35 -4.22
N ARG A 96 2.19 1.35 -3.66
CA ARG A 96 2.67 -0.03 -3.60
C ARG A 96 1.87 -1.01 -4.46
N TRP A 97 0.86 -0.50 -5.17
CA TRP A 97 0.16 -1.26 -6.19
C TRP A 97 1.01 -1.34 -7.44
N VAL A 98 1.17 -2.54 -7.96
CA VAL A 98 2.01 -2.86 -9.11
C VAL A 98 1.19 -3.68 -10.10
N PRO A 99 1.23 -3.36 -11.40
CA PRO A 99 0.62 -4.21 -12.41
C PRO A 99 1.35 -5.55 -12.51
N CYS A 100 0.59 -6.61 -12.81
CA CYS A 100 1.17 -7.89 -13.19
C CYS A 100 1.83 -7.79 -14.58
N TRP A 101 2.61 -8.81 -14.92
CA TRP A 101 3.32 -8.88 -16.19
C TRP A 101 2.40 -8.84 -17.42
N ASP A 102 1.20 -9.39 -17.30
CA ASP A 102 0.23 -9.44 -18.41
C ASP A 102 -0.68 -8.20 -18.45
N GLY A 103 -0.50 -7.23 -17.55
CA GLY A 103 -1.32 -6.03 -17.45
C GLY A 103 -2.78 -6.28 -17.03
N CYS A 104 -3.14 -7.51 -16.64
CA CYS A 104 -4.52 -7.88 -16.34
C CYS A 104 -4.93 -7.69 -14.87
N CYS A 105 -4.01 -7.39 -13.96
CA CYS A 105 -4.32 -7.13 -12.56
C CYS A 105 -3.29 -6.26 -11.84
N LEU A 106 -3.69 -5.67 -10.71
CA LEU A 106 -2.84 -4.99 -9.73
C LEU A 106 -2.71 -5.84 -8.47
N ALA A 107 -1.51 -5.89 -7.91
CA ALA A 107 -1.24 -6.48 -6.61
C ALA A 107 -0.33 -5.57 -5.79
N LEU A 108 -0.32 -5.78 -4.47
CA LEU A 108 0.64 -5.12 -3.60
C LEU A 108 2.01 -5.79 -3.70
N ASP A 109 3.08 -5.00 -3.75
CA ASP A 109 4.46 -5.46 -3.96
C ASP A 109 5.07 -6.30 -2.80
N GLY A 110 4.30 -6.49 -1.72
CA GLY A 110 4.69 -7.28 -0.56
C GLY A 110 5.68 -6.60 0.39
N GLU A 111 5.94 -5.30 0.22
CA GLU A 111 6.77 -4.55 1.17
C GLU A 111 6.14 -4.46 2.56
N GLU A 112 6.99 -4.31 3.58
CA GLU A 112 6.58 -4.44 4.97
C GLU A 112 5.61 -3.33 5.41
N LYS A 113 5.80 -2.10 4.92
CA LYS A 113 5.07 -0.90 5.34
C LYS A 113 4.29 -0.32 4.17
N ILE A 114 3.02 -0.69 4.09
CA ILE A 114 2.08 -0.20 3.08
C ILE A 114 1.06 0.70 3.78
N TYR A 115 1.15 2.00 3.51
CA TYR A 115 0.24 2.98 4.10
C TYR A 115 -0.86 3.35 3.11
N GLN A 116 -2.09 3.44 3.63
CA GLN A 116 -3.28 3.86 2.86
C GLN A 116 -3.47 3.11 1.53
N PRO A 117 -3.38 1.75 1.49
CA PRO A 117 -3.51 0.98 0.24
C PRO A 117 -4.81 1.29 -0.50
N THR A 118 -5.92 1.44 0.22
CA THR A 118 -7.25 1.76 -0.33
C THR A 118 -7.28 3.12 -1.01
N ARG A 119 -6.67 4.16 -0.41
CA ARG A 119 -6.61 5.49 -1.02
C ARG A 119 -5.69 5.53 -2.23
N TRP A 120 -4.62 4.74 -2.22
CA TRP A 120 -3.77 4.60 -3.41
C TRP A 120 -4.46 3.89 -4.55
N LEU A 121 -5.25 2.86 -4.26
CA LEU A 121 -6.04 2.20 -5.30
C LEU A 121 -7.07 3.16 -5.92
N ASP A 122 -7.74 3.95 -5.08
CA ASP A 122 -8.69 4.98 -5.51
C ASP A 122 -8.01 6.07 -6.34
N TYR A 123 -6.81 6.49 -5.94
CA TYR A 123 -5.98 7.39 -6.73
C TYR A 123 -5.64 6.79 -8.09
N LEU A 124 -5.15 5.56 -8.15
CA LEU A 124 -4.82 4.93 -9.45
C LEU A 124 -6.04 4.83 -10.36
N ALA A 125 -7.19 4.43 -9.80
CA ALA A 125 -8.44 4.35 -10.53
C ALA A 125 -8.79 5.71 -11.16
N ARG A 126 -8.92 6.75 -10.34
CA ARG A 126 -9.38 8.09 -10.76
C ARG A 126 -8.39 8.86 -11.62
N HIS A 127 -7.09 8.62 -11.44
CA HIS A 127 -6.08 9.38 -12.17
C HIS A 127 -5.67 8.71 -13.47
N PHE A 128 -5.69 7.37 -13.56
CA PHE A 128 -5.06 6.67 -14.67
C PHE A 128 -5.91 5.60 -15.35
N LEU A 129 -6.86 4.97 -14.65
CA LEU A 129 -7.41 3.71 -15.15
C LEU A 129 -8.82 3.85 -15.73
N VAL A 130 -9.71 4.52 -15.02
CA VAL A 130 -11.14 4.54 -15.38
C VAL A 130 -11.46 5.61 -16.43
N PRO A 131 -12.61 5.52 -17.13
CA PRO A 131 -13.10 6.59 -17.98
C PRO A 131 -13.07 7.96 -17.32
N ASP A 132 -12.71 8.98 -18.09
CA ASP A 132 -12.53 10.36 -17.62
C ASP A 132 -11.47 10.52 -16.51
N ALA A 133 -10.50 9.60 -16.44
CA ALA A 133 -9.38 9.69 -15.52
C ALA A 133 -8.67 11.05 -15.61
N GLU A 134 -8.22 11.60 -14.48
CA GLU A 134 -7.68 12.97 -14.43
C GLU A 134 -6.46 13.19 -15.34
N ALA A 135 -5.59 12.19 -15.48
CA ALA A 135 -4.41 12.30 -16.32
C ALA A 135 -4.74 12.49 -17.81
N SER A 136 -5.89 11.99 -18.29
CA SER A 136 -6.35 12.15 -19.68
C SER A 136 -6.50 13.62 -20.09
N ARG A 137 -6.74 14.52 -19.12
CA ARG A 137 -6.91 15.96 -19.33
C ARG A 137 -5.62 16.76 -19.16
N SER A 138 -4.50 16.12 -18.83
CA SER A 138 -3.25 16.80 -18.50
C SER A 138 -2.49 17.33 -19.72
N GLY A 139 -2.70 16.73 -20.90
CA GLY A 139 -1.93 17.05 -22.12
C GLY A 139 -0.46 16.63 -22.07
N LEU A 140 -0.05 15.79 -21.11
CA LEU A 140 1.32 15.30 -21.00
C LEU A 140 1.56 14.17 -22.01
N ALA A 141 2.67 14.25 -22.75
CA ALA A 141 3.04 13.29 -23.79
C ALA A 141 3.13 11.84 -23.30
N VAL A 142 3.45 11.62 -22.02
CA VAL A 142 3.53 10.27 -21.42
C VAL A 142 2.18 9.53 -21.42
N PHE A 143 1.07 10.25 -21.60
CA PHE A 143 -0.28 9.70 -21.62
C PHE A 143 -0.90 9.63 -23.02
N GLU A 144 -0.13 9.89 -24.08
CA GLU A 144 -0.63 9.83 -25.47
C GLU A 144 -1.15 8.43 -25.84
N ASP A 145 -0.50 7.39 -25.34
CA ASP A 145 -0.85 5.98 -25.61
C ASP A 145 -1.73 5.36 -24.52
N PHE A 146 -2.24 6.13 -23.55
CA PHE A 146 -3.16 5.62 -22.53
C PHE A 146 -4.59 5.52 -23.07
N THR A 147 -5.28 4.46 -22.68
CA THR A 147 -6.66 4.16 -23.11
C THR A 147 -7.71 4.73 -22.16
N PHE A 148 -7.42 4.75 -20.85
CA PHE A 148 -8.33 5.27 -19.81
C PHE A 148 -9.74 4.64 -19.83
N ASP A 149 -9.87 3.37 -20.21
CA ASP A 149 -11.18 2.71 -20.38
C ASP A 149 -11.35 1.47 -19.50
N HIS A 150 -10.53 1.37 -18.45
CA HIS A 150 -10.48 0.19 -17.60
C HIS A 150 -11.56 0.18 -16.54
N ARG A 151 -12.13 -1.01 -16.33
CA ARG A 151 -12.91 -1.39 -15.15
C ARG A 151 -12.06 -2.24 -14.22
N LEU A 152 -12.18 -1.99 -12.92
CA LEU A 152 -11.51 -2.74 -11.88
C LEU A 152 -12.52 -3.59 -11.11
N ASP A 153 -12.16 -4.82 -10.81
CA ASP A 153 -12.94 -5.75 -9.99
C ASP A 153 -12.00 -6.63 -9.17
N GLY A 154 -12.32 -6.96 -7.92
CA GLY A 154 -11.50 -7.90 -7.15
C GLY A 154 -11.52 -7.71 -5.64
N LEU A 155 -10.60 -8.41 -4.98
CA LEU A 155 -10.53 -8.49 -3.53
C LEU A 155 -9.08 -8.63 -3.06
N VAL A 156 -8.70 -7.78 -2.11
CA VAL A 156 -7.46 -7.93 -1.34
C VAL A 156 -7.79 -7.96 0.14
N LEU A 157 -7.31 -8.98 0.84
CA LEU A 157 -7.39 -9.09 2.29
C LEU A 157 -6.12 -8.55 2.92
N GLY A 158 -6.26 -7.73 3.96
CA GLY A 158 -5.16 -7.23 4.79
C GLY A 158 -5.30 -7.72 6.22
N CYS A 159 -4.24 -8.30 6.78
CA CYS A 159 -4.14 -8.69 8.18
C CYS A 159 -3.06 -7.86 8.87
N ARG A 160 -3.46 -7.00 9.80
CA ARG A 160 -2.51 -6.20 10.59
C ARG A 160 -1.78 -7.07 11.60
N ARG A 161 -0.46 -6.98 11.68
CA ARG A 161 0.32 -7.85 12.57
C ARG A 161 0.31 -7.43 14.03
N ASP A 162 0.11 -6.15 14.33
CA ASP A 162 0.12 -5.61 15.69
C ASP A 162 -1.14 -6.00 16.48
N ASN A 163 -2.30 -6.03 15.83
CA ASN A 163 -3.57 -6.23 16.53
C ASN A 163 -4.50 -7.25 15.86
N LYS A 164 -4.02 -7.92 14.81
CA LYS A 164 -4.73 -8.95 14.04
C LYS A 164 -6.09 -8.51 13.49
N GLN A 165 -6.27 -7.20 13.30
CA GLN A 165 -7.40 -6.69 12.52
C GLN A 165 -7.31 -7.26 11.10
N LEU A 166 -8.39 -7.90 10.68
CA LEU A 166 -8.56 -8.39 9.31
C LEU A 166 -9.52 -7.44 8.60
N PHE A 167 -9.12 -6.97 7.43
CA PHE A 167 -9.95 -6.12 6.59
C PHE A 167 -9.89 -6.58 5.13
N ALA A 168 -10.91 -6.21 4.37
CA ALA A 168 -11.03 -6.44 2.94
C ALA A 168 -11.03 -5.10 2.22
N ILE A 169 -10.21 -4.98 1.17
CA ILE A 169 -10.32 -3.97 0.14
C ILE A 169 -11.04 -4.64 -1.03
N ARG A 170 -12.26 -4.23 -1.30
CA ARG A 170 -13.12 -4.79 -2.33
C ARG A 170 -13.31 -3.77 -3.44
N VAL A 171 -13.23 -4.23 -4.67
CA VAL A 171 -13.52 -3.42 -5.85
C VAL A 171 -14.60 -4.10 -6.66
N GLU A 172 -15.69 -3.37 -6.91
CA GLU A 172 -16.81 -3.82 -7.73
C GLU A 172 -17.17 -2.67 -8.67
N ASP A 173 -17.07 -2.89 -9.98
CA ASP A 173 -17.31 -1.87 -11.00
C ASP A 173 -16.52 -0.57 -10.75
N SER A 174 -15.22 -0.72 -10.47
CA SER A 174 -14.31 0.36 -10.09
C SER A 174 -14.67 1.13 -8.80
N VAL A 175 -15.69 0.69 -8.05
CA VAL A 175 -16.04 1.24 -6.74
C VAL A 175 -15.24 0.53 -5.66
N ILE A 176 -14.36 1.28 -4.99
CA ILE A 176 -13.46 0.75 -3.97
C ILE A 176 -14.08 0.94 -2.59
N THR A 177 -14.17 -0.15 -1.84
CA THR A 177 -14.66 -0.17 -0.46
C THR A 177 -13.67 -0.87 0.45
N GLU A 178 -13.64 -0.46 1.72
CA GLU A 178 -12.87 -1.13 2.77
C GLU A 178 -13.83 -1.58 3.87
N GLU A 179 -13.74 -2.85 4.25
CA GLU A 179 -14.57 -3.46 5.28
C GLU A 179 -13.69 -4.15 6.32
N VAL A 180 -13.94 -3.91 7.60
CA VAL A 180 -13.30 -4.65 8.69
C VAL A 180 -14.04 -5.98 8.88
N LEU A 181 -13.38 -7.09 8.51
CA LEU A 181 -13.90 -8.45 8.67
C LEU A 181 -13.72 -8.98 10.09
N ARG A 182 -12.63 -8.57 10.75
CA ARG A 182 -12.38 -8.86 12.17
C ARG A 182 -11.78 -7.62 12.83
N PRO A 183 -12.38 -7.11 13.91
CA PRO A 183 -11.85 -5.95 14.61
C PRO A 183 -10.48 -6.26 15.23
N ALA A 184 -9.71 -5.20 15.45
CA ALA A 184 -8.47 -5.25 16.21
C ALA A 184 -8.72 -5.86 17.60
N ASP A 185 -7.78 -6.67 18.07
CA ASP A 185 -7.86 -7.34 19.35
C ASP A 185 -6.60 -7.02 20.17
N ALA A 186 -6.82 -6.29 21.27
CA ALA A 186 -5.76 -5.75 22.12
C ALA A 186 -4.87 -6.84 22.74
N ARG A 187 -5.35 -8.10 22.81
CA ARG A 187 -4.55 -9.24 23.28
C ARG A 187 -3.33 -9.51 22.40
N TYR A 188 -3.33 -9.01 21.16
CA TYR A 188 -2.26 -9.25 20.21
C TYR A 188 -1.16 -8.17 20.17
N LEU A 189 -1.32 -7.05 20.90
CA LEU A 189 -0.38 -5.92 20.84
C LEU A 189 1.08 -6.31 21.13
N ASP A 190 1.29 -7.19 22.11
CA ASP A 190 2.61 -7.71 22.48
C ASP A 190 2.74 -9.23 22.18
N TYR A 191 1.87 -9.76 21.32
CA TYR A 191 1.83 -11.19 21.04
C TYR A 191 2.93 -11.55 20.02
N PRO A 192 3.67 -12.65 20.24
CA PRO A 192 4.71 -13.08 19.29
C PRO A 192 4.11 -13.34 17.90
N PRO A 193 4.91 -13.24 16.81
CA PRO A 193 4.41 -13.52 15.48
C PRO A 193 3.70 -14.88 15.41
N LEU A 194 2.60 -14.95 14.67
CA LEU A 194 1.92 -16.21 14.40
C LEU A 194 2.81 -17.10 13.52
N PRO A 195 2.63 -18.44 13.54
CA PRO A 195 3.52 -19.34 12.80
C PRO A 195 3.69 -19.02 11.31
N TYR A 196 2.65 -18.52 10.64
CA TYR A 196 2.77 -18.11 9.22
C TYR A 196 3.54 -16.79 9.07
N GLU A 197 3.46 -15.88 10.03
CA GLU A 197 4.19 -14.60 10.04
C GLU A 197 5.69 -14.86 10.21
N GLU A 198 6.07 -15.83 11.05
CA GLU A 198 7.46 -16.27 11.21
C GLU A 198 8.06 -16.82 9.91
N VAL A 199 7.26 -17.56 9.13
CA VAL A 199 7.68 -18.07 7.81
C VAL A 199 7.90 -16.91 6.84
N ILE A 200 6.96 -15.97 6.75
CA ILE A 200 7.09 -14.78 5.90
C ILE A 200 8.34 -13.97 6.29
N ASP A 201 8.59 -13.78 7.58
CA ASP A 201 9.75 -13.04 8.09
C ASP A 201 11.07 -13.73 7.77
N ARG A 202 11.11 -15.05 7.90
CA ARG A 202 12.27 -15.85 7.51
C ARG A 202 12.59 -15.68 6.04
N ASP A 203 11.58 -15.75 5.18
CA ASP A 203 11.75 -15.67 3.72
C ASP A 203 12.16 -14.25 3.28
N ARG A 204 11.60 -13.21 3.93
CA ARG A 204 12.01 -11.81 3.75
C ARG A 204 13.48 -11.60 4.15
N ARG A 205 13.90 -12.12 5.32
CA ARG A 205 15.30 -12.02 5.79
C ARG A 205 16.27 -12.69 4.83
N GLN A 206 15.93 -13.86 4.28
CA GLN A 206 16.77 -14.55 3.29
C GLN A 206 16.87 -13.76 1.98
N SER A 207 15.76 -13.22 1.50
CA SER A 207 15.71 -12.41 0.28
C SER A 207 16.51 -11.11 0.40
N GLY A 208 16.44 -10.44 1.56
CA GLY A 208 17.25 -9.25 1.86
C GLY A 208 18.76 -9.54 1.81
N ARG A 209 19.19 -10.65 2.43
CA ARG A 209 20.61 -11.09 2.39
C ARG A 209 21.11 -11.33 0.97
N ARG A 210 20.29 -11.96 0.12
CA ARG A 210 20.60 -12.19 -1.30
C ARG A 210 20.74 -10.88 -2.08
N ARG A 211 19.83 -9.91 -1.90
CA ARG A 211 19.91 -8.58 -2.55
C ARG A 211 21.16 -7.82 -2.12
N SER A 212 21.52 -7.85 -0.84
CA SER A 212 22.74 -7.21 -0.33
C SER A 212 24.03 -7.86 -0.85
N ALA A 213 24.07 -9.18 -0.98
CA ALA A 213 25.22 -9.89 -1.57
C ALA A 213 25.39 -9.56 -3.07
N ALA A 214 24.30 -9.54 -3.83
CA ALA A 214 24.31 -9.15 -5.24
C ALA A 214 24.75 -7.69 -5.46
N LYS A 215 24.40 -6.78 -4.53
CA LYS A 215 24.85 -5.37 -4.58
C LYS A 215 26.37 -5.24 -4.35
N ARG A 216 26.96 -6.04 -3.44
CA ARG A 216 28.41 -6.04 -3.18
C ARG A 216 29.23 -6.61 -4.33
N LEU A 217 28.72 -7.61 -5.04
CA LEU A 217 29.38 -8.20 -6.20
C LEU A 217 29.40 -7.28 -7.44
N ARG A 218 28.53 -6.27 -7.50
CA ARG A 218 28.44 -5.30 -8.60
C ARG A 218 29.20 -3.99 -8.34
N SER A 219 29.78 -3.84 -7.15
CA SER A 219 30.57 -2.66 -6.74
C SER A 219 32.07 -2.94 -6.67
N VAL A 220 32.52 -4.07 -7.24
CA VAL A 220 33.92 -4.47 -7.39
C VAL A 220 34.30 -4.41 -8.86
#